data_AF-A0A100IP97-F1
#
_entry.id   AF-A0A100IP97-F1
#
_cell.length_a   1.000
_cell.length_b   1.000
_cell.length_c   1.000
_cell.angle_alpha   90.00
_cell.angle_beta   90.00
_cell.angle_gamma   90.00
#
_symmetry.space_group_name_H-M   'P 1'
#
loop_
_entity.id
_entity.type
_entity.pdbx_description
1 polymer ?
#
loop_
_entity_poly.entity_id
_entity_poly.type
_entity_poly.pdbx_seq_one_letter_code
_entity_poly.pdbx_strand_id
1 'polypeptide(L)'
;MNNLSCLRHIISGRSSLHPTGLLLGVFSVLYLLLISYYRSTSYRDPTSYFFDPNRAYEQRYSAHRIQEAKTFLSRAGDFPSRAKPHSNSQATICVGIVTVRRRREQYVGLTIASLLEGLTESERDNIFLDLLIGHTDPSTHPIFSEKWVEVLPDRVLLYPKEDDPEYEQIREWEEGGWYRNKTIYDFTHLMKDCYDTGADYVAMVEDDTLAAKGWLSFTLHALDVIQQRSIAGQDWVYLRLLYVDDLLGWNSEEWPRYLALSSVVWVALTGVVVLIKRRFFKSTPASAVWITSLLFIPAFIGLHFIAGRQTMWPIHPGVHEMNKYGCCSQGLVFPRSIVPQFLEHTDLTTDWLVDMMVEKIADKEEWNRYVVVPPVLQHIGATSSKGYGFDKSAKTIWNFRYEEYPY
;
A
#
# COMPACT_ATOMS: atom_id res chain seq x y z
N MET A 1 84.46 -16.39 -25.48
CA MET A 1 83.52 -17.40 -26.01
C MET A 1 82.91 -18.14 -24.83
N ASN A 2 81.58 -18.03 -24.71
CA ASN A 2 80.63 -18.88 -23.98
C ASN A 2 80.73 -18.96 -22.44
N ASN A 3 79.66 -18.88 -21.65
CA ASN A 3 78.27 -18.41 -21.75
C ASN A 3 77.72 -18.68 -20.34
N LEU A 4 77.36 -17.68 -19.54
CA LEU A 4 75.97 -17.34 -19.23
C LEU A 4 75.01 -18.56 -19.17
N SER A 5 74.90 -19.19 -18.00
CA SER A 5 73.75 -20.08 -17.70
C SER A 5 73.42 -20.25 -16.21
N CYS A 6 73.83 -19.33 -15.33
CA CYS A 6 73.43 -19.34 -13.91
C CYS A 6 72.31 -18.31 -13.60
N LEU A 7 71.27 -18.26 -14.43
CA LEU A 7 70.14 -17.35 -14.26
C LEU A 7 68.86 -17.90 -14.94
N ARG A 8 68.46 -19.12 -14.57
CA ARG A 8 67.20 -19.73 -15.04
C ARG A 8 66.43 -20.50 -13.96
N HIS A 9 66.54 -20.10 -12.69
CA HIS A 9 65.72 -20.67 -11.61
C HIS A 9 64.85 -19.68 -10.85
N ILE A 10 64.67 -18.48 -11.39
CA ILE A 10 63.68 -17.51 -10.89
C ILE A 10 62.82 -17.16 -12.10
N ILE A 11 61.50 -17.12 -11.94
CA ILE A 11 60.46 -17.04 -12.98
C ILE A 11 59.95 -18.41 -13.46
N SER A 12 59.30 -19.14 -12.55
CA SER A 12 58.01 -19.79 -12.85
C SER A 12 57.28 -20.08 -11.53
N GLY A 13 57.01 -19.03 -10.77
CA GLY A 13 55.99 -19.07 -9.73
C GLY A 13 54.61 -18.98 -10.38
N ARG A 14 54.24 -19.95 -11.23
CA ARG A 14 52.83 -20.19 -11.51
C ARG A 14 52.30 -20.93 -10.30
N SER A 15 51.89 -20.18 -9.28
CA SER A 15 50.95 -20.66 -8.28
C SER A 15 49.71 -21.13 -9.03
N SER A 16 49.65 -22.42 -9.34
CA SER A 16 48.45 -23.05 -9.84
C SER A 16 47.39 -22.85 -8.76
N LEU A 17 46.48 -21.89 -8.97
CA LEU A 17 45.35 -21.69 -8.10
C LEU A 17 44.66 -23.05 -7.95
N HIS A 18 44.71 -23.60 -6.73
CA HIS A 18 44.02 -24.86 -6.43
C HIS A 18 42.55 -24.70 -6.87
N PRO A 19 41.93 -25.69 -7.53
CA PRO A 19 40.58 -25.55 -8.09
C PRO A 19 39.53 -25.00 -7.12
N THR A 20 39.68 -25.27 -5.81
CA THR A 20 38.83 -24.71 -4.75
C THR A 20 39.06 -23.22 -4.52
N GLY A 21 40.30 -22.72 -4.64
CA GLY A 21 40.63 -21.30 -4.53
C GLY A 21 40.08 -20.49 -5.69
N LEU A 22 40.13 -21.03 -6.91
CA LEU A 22 39.47 -20.44 -8.07
C LEU A 22 37.95 -20.37 -7.88
N LEU A 23 37.35 -21.46 -7.39
CA LEU A 23 35.91 -21.54 -7.10
C LEU A 23 35.48 -20.48 -6.07
N LEU A 24 36.25 -20.29 -4.99
CA LEU A 24 36.01 -19.25 -3.99
C LEU A 24 36.16 -17.84 -4.57
N GLY A 25 37.15 -17.62 -5.44
CA GLY A 25 37.34 -16.34 -6.13
C GLY A 25 36.16 -15.99 -7.03
N VAL A 26 35.70 -16.94 -7.86
CA VAL A 26 34.53 -16.75 -8.74
C VAL A 26 33.27 -16.50 -7.92
N PHE A 27 33.03 -17.28 -6.87
CA PHE A 27 31.91 -17.04 -5.96
C PHE A 27 31.95 -15.64 -5.35
N SER A 28 33.12 -15.21 -4.85
CA SER A 28 33.26 -13.89 -4.22
C SER A 28 32.93 -12.77 -5.20
N VAL A 29 33.42 -12.85 -6.44
CA VAL A 29 33.11 -11.86 -7.48
C VAL A 29 31.60 -11.86 -7.79
N LEU A 30 31.00 -13.03 -8.02
CA LEU A 30 29.56 -13.14 -8.31
C LEU A 30 28.71 -12.63 -7.15
N TYR A 31 29.07 -12.96 -5.92
CA TYR A 31 28.34 -12.54 -4.73
C TYR A 31 28.42 -11.02 -4.53
N LEU A 32 29.58 -10.42 -4.74
CA LEU A 32 29.74 -8.95 -4.70
C LEU A 32 28.97 -8.24 -5.82
N LEU A 33 28.94 -8.82 -7.02
CA LEU A 33 28.11 -8.30 -8.12
C LEU A 33 26.62 -8.35 -7.76
N LEU A 34 26.16 -9.44 -7.15
CA LEU A 34 24.77 -9.57 -6.71
C LEU A 34 24.43 -8.60 -5.57
N ILE A 35 25.34 -8.40 -4.59
CA ILE A 35 25.17 -7.36 -3.56
C ILE A 35 25.05 -5.98 -4.23
N SER A 36 25.91 -5.67 -5.19
CA SER A 36 25.86 -4.39 -5.90
C SER A 36 24.56 -4.23 -6.70
N TYR A 37 24.06 -5.31 -7.29
CA TYR A 37 22.78 -5.35 -8.00
C TYR A 37 21.62 -5.08 -7.03
N TYR A 38 21.50 -5.82 -5.92
CA TYR A 38 20.41 -5.61 -4.96
C TYR A 38 20.49 -4.24 -4.28
N ARG A 39 21.69 -3.70 -4.07
CA ARG A 39 21.83 -2.30 -3.60
C ARG A 39 21.27 -1.28 -4.60
N SER A 40 21.30 -1.56 -5.90
CA SER A 40 20.77 -0.65 -6.92
C SER A 40 19.29 -0.90 -7.26
N THR A 41 18.76 -2.09 -7.01
CA THR A 41 17.36 -2.44 -7.33
C THR A 41 16.42 -2.49 -6.11
N SER A 42 16.90 -2.95 -4.96
CA SER A 42 16.08 -3.11 -3.73
C SER A 42 16.04 -1.89 -2.82
N TYR A 43 16.60 -0.75 -3.23
CA TYR A 43 16.64 0.45 -2.38
C TYR A 43 15.26 1.05 -2.07
N ARG A 44 14.23 0.69 -2.86
CA ARG A 44 12.82 1.06 -2.66
C ARG A 44 11.99 -0.01 -1.94
N ASP A 45 12.57 -1.17 -1.65
CA ASP A 45 11.87 -2.24 -0.94
C ASP A 45 12.08 -2.05 0.57
N PRO A 46 11.06 -1.65 1.35
CA PRO A 46 11.20 -1.41 2.79
C PRO A 46 11.52 -2.69 3.58
N THR A 47 11.30 -3.86 2.98
CA THR A 47 11.57 -5.17 3.56
C THR A 47 13.00 -5.65 3.28
N SER A 48 13.78 -4.86 2.53
CA SER A 48 15.17 -5.12 2.16
C SER A 48 16.15 -4.50 3.14
N TYR A 49 17.26 -5.19 3.39
CA TYR A 49 18.43 -4.59 4.06
C TYR A 49 19.02 -3.43 3.25
N PHE A 50 18.83 -3.42 1.93
CA PHE A 50 19.35 -2.38 1.05
C PHE A 50 18.43 -1.15 0.93
N PHE A 51 17.31 -1.12 1.67
CA PHE A 51 16.40 0.02 1.71
C PHE A 51 17.15 1.30 2.07
N ASP A 52 16.97 2.34 1.25
CA ASP A 52 17.57 3.66 1.48
C ASP A 52 16.46 4.69 1.54
N PRO A 53 15.98 5.10 2.74
CA PRO A 53 14.86 6.02 2.86
C PRO A 53 15.12 7.37 2.19
N ASN A 54 16.38 7.81 2.05
CA ASN A 54 16.70 9.07 1.38
C ASN A 54 16.43 9.03 -0.12
N ARG A 55 16.47 7.83 -0.72
CA ARG A 55 16.21 7.60 -2.15
C ARG A 55 14.83 7.00 -2.38
N ALA A 56 14.34 6.20 -1.45
CA ALA A 56 13.13 5.41 -1.62
C ALA A 56 11.88 6.29 -1.67
N TYR A 57 11.80 7.26 -0.75
CA TYR A 57 10.69 8.21 -0.62
C TYR A 57 10.75 9.39 -1.59
N GLU A 58 11.66 9.36 -2.58
CA GLU A 58 11.64 10.33 -3.67
C GLU A 58 10.29 10.23 -4.40
N GLN A 59 9.51 11.32 -4.31
CA GLN A 59 8.22 11.47 -4.97
C GLN A 59 8.44 11.74 -6.46
N ARG A 60 7.90 10.85 -7.29
CA ARG A 60 7.97 10.89 -8.75
C ARG A 60 6.57 11.11 -9.29
N TYR A 61 5.77 10.05 -9.33
CA TYR A 61 4.39 10.10 -9.77
C TYR A 61 3.53 10.93 -8.82
N SER A 62 3.74 10.81 -7.51
CA SER A 62 3.01 11.63 -6.53
C SER A 62 3.22 13.12 -6.74
N ALA A 63 4.46 13.55 -7.02
CA ALA A 63 4.75 14.97 -7.26
C ALA A 63 4.01 15.49 -8.49
N HIS A 64 3.94 14.69 -9.56
CA HIS A 64 3.17 15.00 -10.76
C HIS A 64 1.67 15.11 -10.47
N ARG A 65 1.08 14.08 -9.83
CA ARG A 65 -0.34 14.06 -9.45
C ARG A 65 -0.72 15.20 -8.50
N ILE A 66 0.14 15.58 -7.57
CA ILE A 66 -0.07 16.75 -6.69
C ILE A 66 -0.15 18.02 -7.53
N GLN A 67 0.70 18.18 -8.55
CA GLN A 67 0.68 19.37 -9.39
C GLN A 67 -0.58 19.44 -10.26
N GLU A 68 -1.04 18.31 -10.81
CA GLU A 68 -2.32 18.22 -11.53
C GLU A 68 -3.49 18.58 -10.62
N ALA A 69 -3.56 17.99 -9.42
CA ALA A 69 -4.58 18.27 -8.42
C ALA A 69 -4.59 19.74 -8.00
N LYS A 70 -3.43 20.35 -7.73
CA LYS A 70 -3.31 21.80 -7.42
C LYS A 70 -3.85 22.66 -8.55
N THR A 71 -3.50 22.32 -9.79
CA THR A 71 -3.93 23.06 -10.98
C THR A 71 -5.45 22.97 -11.15
N PHE A 72 -6.02 21.78 -10.98
CA PHE A 72 -7.47 21.57 -10.99
C PHE A 72 -8.18 22.36 -9.88
N LEU A 73 -7.70 22.25 -8.64
CA LEU A 73 -8.29 22.90 -7.48
C LEU A 73 -8.29 24.43 -7.61
N SER A 74 -7.21 25.02 -8.14
CA SER A 74 -7.13 26.48 -8.37
C SER A 74 -8.18 27.02 -9.35
N ARG A 75 -8.71 26.16 -10.24
CA ARG A 75 -9.74 26.51 -11.22
C ARG A 75 -11.15 26.11 -10.77
N ALA A 76 -11.28 25.48 -9.59
CA ALA A 76 -12.57 25.01 -9.10
C ALA A 76 -13.62 26.13 -9.00
N GLY A 77 -13.17 27.37 -8.73
CA GLY A 77 -14.05 28.53 -8.68
C GLY A 77 -14.64 28.94 -10.04
N ASP A 78 -14.11 28.43 -11.15
CA ASP A 78 -14.60 28.73 -12.50
C ASP A 78 -15.59 27.68 -13.01
N PHE A 79 -15.72 26.55 -12.31
CA PHE A 79 -16.66 25.50 -12.68
C PHE A 79 -18.10 25.91 -12.35
N PRO A 80 -19.07 25.53 -13.20
CA PRO A 80 -20.46 25.75 -12.88
C PRO A 80 -20.83 24.93 -11.64
N SER A 81 -21.70 25.50 -10.79
CA SER A 81 -22.31 24.73 -9.72
C SER A 81 -23.02 23.52 -10.32
N ARG A 82 -22.70 22.32 -9.82
CA ARG A 82 -23.31 21.08 -10.31
C ARG A 82 -24.80 21.11 -9.98
N ALA A 83 -25.63 20.79 -10.97
CA ALA A 83 -27.05 20.59 -10.71
C ALA A 83 -27.18 19.45 -9.71
N LYS A 84 -28.06 19.60 -8.70
CA LYS A 84 -28.34 18.51 -7.77
C LYS A 84 -28.68 17.25 -8.57
N PRO A 85 -28.11 16.08 -8.23
CA PRO A 85 -28.38 14.86 -8.97
C PRO A 85 -29.89 14.65 -9.09
N HIS A 86 -30.36 14.38 -10.32
CA HIS A 86 -31.77 14.06 -10.55
C HIS A 86 -32.10 12.80 -9.75
N SER A 87 -33.29 12.73 -9.15
CA SER A 87 -33.73 11.61 -8.29
C SER A 87 -33.65 10.23 -8.94
N ASN A 88 -33.47 10.14 -10.26
CA ASN A 88 -33.43 8.91 -11.03
C ASN A 88 -32.02 8.54 -11.54
N SER A 89 -31.00 9.37 -11.30
CA SER A 89 -29.61 9.07 -11.69
C SER A 89 -28.87 8.52 -10.48
N GLN A 90 -28.76 7.20 -10.39
CA GLN A 90 -28.02 6.52 -9.33
C GLN A 90 -26.54 6.48 -9.70
N ALA A 91 -25.69 7.15 -8.92
CA ALA A 91 -24.25 7.02 -9.05
C ALA A 91 -23.83 5.56 -8.77
N THR A 92 -22.84 5.06 -9.50
CA THR A 92 -22.30 3.71 -9.26
C THR A 92 -21.57 3.64 -7.92
N ILE A 93 -20.86 4.70 -7.54
CA ILE A 93 -20.04 4.75 -6.33
C ILE A 93 -20.30 6.05 -5.55
N CYS A 94 -20.59 5.93 -4.26
CA CYS A 94 -20.55 7.06 -3.33
C CYS A 94 -19.16 7.13 -2.71
N VAL A 95 -18.46 8.25 -2.88
CA VAL A 95 -17.15 8.50 -2.28
C VAL A 95 -17.34 9.40 -1.06
N GLY A 96 -17.28 8.79 0.12
CA GLY A 96 -17.33 9.48 1.40
C GLY A 96 -15.95 9.89 1.87
N ILE A 97 -15.75 11.19 2.12
CA ILE A 97 -14.55 11.74 2.74
C ILE A 97 -14.91 12.44 4.05
N VAL A 98 -14.34 11.98 5.16
CA VAL A 98 -14.40 12.70 6.45
C VAL A 98 -13.20 13.62 6.54
N THR A 99 -13.42 14.89 6.84
CA THR A 99 -12.32 15.83 7.10
C THR A 99 -12.49 16.57 8.43
N VAL A 100 -11.37 16.72 9.12
CA VAL A 100 -11.26 17.46 10.39
C VAL A 100 -10.09 18.42 10.30
N ARG A 101 -10.18 19.52 11.03
CA ARG A 101 -9.16 20.56 11.08
C ARG A 101 -7.82 19.97 11.52
N ARG A 102 -6.87 19.99 10.59
CA ARG A 102 -5.45 19.71 10.88
C ARG A 102 -4.73 20.96 11.36
N ARG A 103 -3.61 20.81 12.08
CA ARG A 103 -2.83 21.94 12.62
C ARG A 103 -2.05 22.73 11.58
N ARG A 104 -1.70 22.08 10.47
CA ARG A 104 -0.84 22.64 9.43
C ARG A 104 -1.61 22.64 8.12
N GLU A 105 -1.30 21.67 7.27
CA GLU A 105 -1.87 21.55 5.94
C GLU A 105 -3.22 20.83 5.98
N GLN A 106 -4.18 21.34 5.23
CA GLN A 106 -5.45 20.65 4.95
C GLN A 106 -5.28 19.95 3.61
N TYR A 107 -5.23 18.61 3.61
CA TYR A 107 -4.97 17.82 2.41
C TYR A 107 -6.23 17.55 1.57
N VAL A 108 -7.41 17.68 2.19
CA VAL A 108 -8.71 17.32 1.61
C VAL A 108 -9.00 17.94 0.25
N GLY A 109 -8.60 19.19 0.03
CA GLY A 109 -8.74 19.85 -1.28
C GLY A 109 -7.91 19.14 -2.36
N LEU A 110 -6.70 18.69 -2.03
CA LEU A 110 -5.86 17.91 -2.94
C LEU A 110 -6.44 16.51 -3.16
N THR A 111 -6.97 15.85 -2.12
CA THR A 111 -7.62 14.55 -2.23
C THR A 111 -8.80 14.63 -3.21
N ILE A 112 -9.75 15.54 -2.97
CA ILE A 112 -10.91 15.75 -3.83
C ILE A 112 -10.46 16.11 -5.26
N ALA A 113 -9.53 17.05 -5.41
CA ALA A 113 -9.05 17.43 -6.73
C ALA A 113 -8.41 16.24 -7.46
N SER A 114 -7.61 15.41 -6.79
CA SER A 114 -6.97 14.25 -7.41
C SER A 114 -7.95 13.15 -7.82
N LEU A 115 -9.07 13.00 -7.10
CA LEU A 115 -10.14 12.06 -7.44
C LEU A 115 -10.93 12.52 -8.67
N LEU A 116 -11.08 13.83 -8.87
CA LEU A 116 -11.89 14.40 -9.94
C LEU A 116 -11.09 14.79 -11.19
N GLU A 117 -9.80 15.11 -11.02
CA GLU A 117 -8.94 15.52 -12.13
C GLU A 117 -8.76 14.37 -13.13
N GLY A 118 -8.96 14.69 -14.42
CA GLY A 118 -8.81 13.75 -15.52
C GLY A 118 -10.05 12.90 -15.81
N LEU A 119 -11.13 13.00 -15.02
CA LEU A 119 -12.39 12.32 -15.30
C LEU A 119 -13.14 13.00 -16.46
N THR A 120 -13.75 12.18 -17.31
CA THR A 120 -14.77 12.63 -18.26
C THR A 120 -16.08 12.97 -17.52
N GLU A 121 -17.00 13.70 -18.18
CA GLU A 121 -18.32 13.99 -17.61
C GLU A 121 -19.07 12.70 -17.23
N SER A 122 -19.03 11.68 -18.10
CA SER A 122 -19.65 10.38 -17.83
C SER A 122 -19.01 9.65 -16.64
N GLU A 123 -17.70 9.74 -16.45
CA GLU A 123 -17.04 9.15 -15.28
C GLU A 123 -17.38 9.93 -14.00
N ARG A 124 -17.43 11.26 -14.07
CA ARG A 124 -17.83 12.11 -12.96
C ARG A 124 -19.27 11.85 -12.52
N ASP A 125 -20.16 11.51 -13.45
CA ASP A 125 -21.57 11.17 -13.19
C ASP A 125 -21.74 9.82 -12.50
N ASN A 126 -20.75 8.93 -12.58
CA ASN A 126 -20.73 7.67 -11.82
C ASN A 126 -20.35 7.87 -10.34
N ILE A 127 -19.88 9.07 -9.96
CA ILE A 127 -19.44 9.39 -8.60
C ILE A 127 -20.47 10.29 -7.92
N PHE A 128 -20.90 9.90 -6.73
CA PHE A 128 -21.49 10.81 -5.76
C PHE A 128 -20.44 11.14 -4.71
N LEU A 129 -19.92 12.37 -4.71
CA LEU A 129 -18.89 12.80 -3.76
C LEU A 129 -19.53 13.45 -2.53
N ASP A 130 -19.38 12.81 -1.38
CA ASP A 130 -19.96 13.23 -0.12
C ASP A 130 -18.87 13.61 0.90
N LEU A 131 -18.88 14.87 1.32
CA LEU A 131 -17.84 15.44 2.18
C LEU A 131 -18.43 15.75 3.56
N LEU A 132 -18.04 15.00 4.58
CA LEU A 132 -18.37 15.30 5.97
C LEU A 132 -17.36 16.30 6.54
N ILE A 133 -17.82 17.49 6.92
CA ILE A 133 -17.07 18.41 7.78
C ILE A 133 -17.28 17.95 9.23
N GLY A 134 -16.32 17.20 9.76
CA GLY A 134 -16.41 16.56 11.07
C GLY A 134 -16.19 17.53 12.24
N HIS A 135 -16.94 18.62 12.31
CA HIS A 135 -16.93 19.58 13.42
C HIS A 135 -18.35 19.99 13.81
N THR A 136 -18.63 20.02 15.11
CA THR A 136 -19.90 20.52 15.65
C THR A 136 -20.15 21.98 15.28
N ASP A 137 -19.09 22.79 15.23
CA ASP A 137 -19.05 24.09 14.57
C ASP A 137 -18.21 24.00 13.27
N PRO A 138 -18.85 23.93 12.08
CA PRO A 138 -18.13 23.76 10.82
C PRO A 138 -17.25 24.96 10.46
N SER A 139 -17.56 26.16 10.98
CA SER A 139 -16.77 27.37 10.71
C SER A 139 -15.35 27.30 11.29
N THR A 140 -15.12 26.39 12.23
CA THR A 140 -13.79 26.12 12.77
C THR A 140 -12.86 25.43 11.77
N HIS A 141 -13.41 24.75 10.76
CA HIS A 141 -12.63 24.07 9.74
C HIS A 141 -12.19 25.08 8.65
N PRO A 142 -10.88 25.23 8.37
CA PRO A 142 -10.39 26.24 7.43
C PRO A 142 -10.94 26.16 6.01
N ILE A 143 -11.39 24.98 5.58
CA ILE A 143 -11.91 24.76 4.23
C ILE A 143 -13.36 25.20 4.09
N PHE A 144 -14.10 25.38 5.18
CA PHE A 144 -15.55 25.58 5.13
C PHE A 144 -15.94 26.84 4.35
N SER A 145 -15.06 27.85 4.33
CA SER A 145 -15.23 29.08 3.54
C SER A 145 -14.64 29.01 2.12
N GLU A 146 -14.05 27.88 1.72
CA GLU A 146 -13.42 27.74 0.41
C GLU A 146 -14.45 27.49 -0.68
N LYS A 147 -14.36 28.24 -1.78
CA LYS A 147 -15.33 28.16 -2.89
C LYS A 147 -15.42 26.76 -3.49
N TRP A 148 -14.32 26.00 -3.52
CA TRP A 148 -14.32 24.66 -4.09
C TRP A 148 -15.19 23.67 -3.29
N VAL A 149 -15.44 23.91 -2.01
CA VAL A 149 -16.32 23.08 -1.16
C VAL A 149 -17.78 23.17 -1.61
N GLU A 150 -18.18 24.30 -2.18
CA GLU A 150 -19.54 24.51 -2.70
C GLU A 150 -19.74 23.92 -4.12
N VAL A 151 -18.64 23.62 -4.82
CA VAL A 151 -18.66 23.33 -6.27
C VAL A 151 -18.28 21.89 -6.60
N LEU A 152 -17.28 21.33 -5.91
CA LEU A 152 -16.72 20.02 -6.28
C LEU A 152 -17.50 18.83 -5.70
N PRO A 153 -17.85 18.81 -4.39
CA PRO A 153 -18.68 17.76 -3.81
C PRO A 153 -20.12 17.81 -4.35
N ASP A 154 -20.77 16.64 -4.45
CA ASP A 154 -22.21 16.58 -4.70
C ASP A 154 -23.00 16.91 -3.42
N ARG A 155 -22.39 16.65 -2.26
CA ARG A 155 -22.93 16.95 -0.94
C ARG A 155 -21.83 17.36 0.04
N VAL A 156 -22.17 18.32 0.89
CA VAL A 156 -21.41 18.66 2.10
C VAL A 156 -22.29 18.29 3.28
N LEU A 157 -21.91 17.24 4.00
CA LEU A 157 -22.60 16.71 5.16
C LEU A 157 -22.12 17.42 6.43
N LEU A 158 -23.07 17.79 7.29
CA LEU A 158 -22.85 18.43 8.59
C LEU A 158 -23.64 17.64 9.64
N TYR A 159 -23.22 17.70 10.92
CA TYR A 159 -23.99 17.05 11.97
C TYR A 159 -25.38 17.69 12.15
N PRO A 160 -26.46 16.90 12.27
CA PRO A 160 -27.80 17.42 12.46
C PRO A 160 -27.99 17.93 13.90
N LYS A 161 -27.83 19.23 14.12
CA LYS A 161 -27.88 19.83 15.47
C LYS A 161 -29.20 19.62 16.23
N GLU A 162 -30.32 19.61 15.52
CA GLU A 162 -31.66 19.61 16.11
C GLU A 162 -32.26 18.20 16.23
N ASP A 163 -31.79 17.26 15.41
CA ASP A 163 -32.37 15.91 15.26
C ASP A 163 -31.41 14.78 15.69
N ASP A 164 -30.16 15.09 16.02
CA ASP A 164 -29.19 14.08 16.46
C ASP A 164 -29.14 13.98 17.99
N PRO A 165 -29.69 12.91 18.60
CA PRO A 165 -29.59 12.70 20.05
C PRO A 165 -28.14 12.54 20.53
N GLU A 166 -27.19 12.27 19.63
CA GLU A 166 -25.77 12.12 19.90
C GLU A 166 -25.01 13.44 19.73
N TYR A 167 -25.64 14.54 19.27
CA TYR A 167 -24.95 15.82 19.01
C TYR A 167 -24.16 16.34 20.22
N GLU A 168 -24.78 16.30 21.40
CA GLU A 168 -24.11 16.73 22.65
C GLU A 168 -22.92 15.84 22.98
N GLN A 169 -23.03 14.52 22.74
CA GLN A 169 -21.94 13.57 22.94
C GLN A 169 -20.80 13.78 21.94
N ILE A 170 -21.11 14.08 20.66
CA ILE A 170 -20.12 14.43 19.65
C ILE A 170 -19.36 15.70 20.07
N ARG A 171 -20.07 16.71 20.58
CA ARG A 171 -19.47 17.94 21.10
C ARG A 171 -18.55 17.65 22.27
N GLU A 172 -18.97 16.82 23.21
CA GLU A 172 -18.14 16.39 24.35
C GLU A 172 -16.86 15.65 23.89
N TRP A 173 -16.97 14.75 22.91
CA TRP A 173 -15.78 14.07 22.36
C TRP A 173 -14.82 15.04 21.66
N GLU A 174 -15.36 16.02 20.93
CA GLU A 174 -14.58 17.06 20.26
C GLU A 174 -13.84 17.96 21.26
N GLU A 175 -14.55 18.51 22.26
CA GLU A 175 -14.00 19.41 23.28
C GLU A 175 -13.05 18.67 24.24
N GLY A 176 -13.36 17.43 24.58
CA GLY A 176 -12.55 16.57 25.44
C GLY A 176 -11.28 16.04 24.77
N GLY A 177 -11.12 16.22 23.45
CA GLY A 177 -10.00 15.69 22.67
C GLY A 177 -10.03 14.16 22.49
N TRP A 178 -11.20 13.54 22.69
CA TRP A 178 -11.44 12.11 22.52
C TRP A 178 -11.75 11.80 21.05
N TYR A 179 -10.76 11.99 20.18
CA TYR A 179 -10.95 11.83 18.74
C TYR A 179 -11.24 10.38 18.31
N ARG A 180 -11.02 9.35 19.15
CA ARG A 180 -11.21 7.95 18.75
C ARG A 180 -12.68 7.60 18.47
N ASN A 181 -13.55 7.72 19.48
CA ASN A 181 -14.97 7.39 19.33
C ASN A 181 -15.62 8.28 18.28
N LYS A 182 -15.27 9.57 18.28
CA LYS A 182 -15.71 10.52 17.25
C LYS A 182 -15.30 10.07 15.84
N THR A 183 -14.06 9.61 15.61
CA THR A 183 -13.67 9.14 14.27
C THR A 183 -14.42 7.90 13.82
N ILE A 184 -14.80 7.01 14.75
CA ILE A 184 -15.66 5.86 14.43
C ILE A 184 -17.07 6.35 14.07
N TYR A 185 -17.64 7.25 14.88
CA TYR A 185 -18.94 7.88 14.60
C TYR A 185 -18.92 8.52 13.21
N ASP A 186 -17.97 9.40 12.93
CA ASP A 186 -17.83 10.11 11.65
C ASP A 186 -17.77 9.14 10.47
N PHE A 187 -17.00 8.06 10.60
CA PHE A 187 -16.90 7.02 9.60
C PHE A 187 -18.24 6.32 9.37
N THR A 188 -18.92 5.88 10.44
CA THR A 188 -20.21 5.16 10.32
C THR A 188 -21.35 6.05 9.85
N HIS A 189 -21.36 7.31 10.30
CA HIS A 189 -22.34 8.32 9.92
C HIS A 189 -22.24 8.62 8.42
N LEU A 190 -21.02 8.89 7.92
CA LEU A 190 -20.80 9.13 6.51
C LEU A 190 -21.01 7.88 5.65
N MET A 191 -20.60 6.70 6.12
CA MET A 191 -20.88 5.45 5.41
C MET A 191 -22.39 5.21 5.26
N LYS A 192 -23.18 5.53 6.29
CA LYS A 192 -24.64 5.44 6.24
C LYS A 192 -25.23 6.47 5.28
N ASP A 193 -24.79 7.73 5.30
CA ASP A 193 -25.27 8.75 4.35
C ASP A 193 -24.97 8.34 2.90
N CYS A 194 -23.75 7.84 2.65
CA CYS A 194 -23.39 7.27 1.36
C CYS A 194 -24.25 6.05 0.97
N TYR A 195 -24.57 5.17 1.92
CA TYR A 195 -25.49 4.06 1.68
C TYR A 195 -26.89 4.55 1.30
N ASP A 196 -27.39 5.62 1.91
CA ASP A 196 -28.73 6.14 1.63
C ASP A 196 -28.85 6.79 0.24
N THR A 197 -27.73 7.11 -0.43
CA THR A 197 -27.72 7.57 -1.83
C THR A 197 -28.21 6.54 -2.84
N GLY A 198 -28.21 5.25 -2.46
CA GLY A 198 -28.52 4.14 -3.35
C GLY A 198 -27.31 3.59 -4.12
N ALA A 199 -26.13 4.20 -4.09
CA ALA A 199 -24.98 3.73 -4.87
C ALA A 199 -24.64 2.25 -4.67
N ASP A 200 -24.16 1.58 -5.73
CA ASP A 200 -23.80 0.15 -5.72
C ASP A 200 -22.58 -0.13 -4.83
N TYR A 201 -21.73 0.87 -4.67
CA TYR A 201 -20.52 0.82 -3.84
C TYR A 201 -20.39 2.07 -2.96
N VAL A 202 -19.85 1.89 -1.76
CA VAL A 202 -19.48 2.97 -0.83
C VAL A 202 -17.96 2.96 -0.68
N ALA A 203 -17.29 3.99 -1.17
CA ALA A 203 -15.87 4.21 -1.01
C ALA A 203 -15.62 5.19 0.14
N MET A 204 -15.00 4.70 1.21
CA MET A 204 -14.52 5.52 2.31
C MET A 204 -13.06 5.88 2.06
N VAL A 205 -12.79 7.18 1.89
CA VAL A 205 -11.48 7.71 1.52
C VAL A 205 -11.01 8.72 2.58
N GLU A 206 -9.78 8.57 3.07
CA GLU A 206 -9.18 9.53 4.00
C GLU A 206 -8.82 10.83 3.28
N ASP A 207 -8.92 11.94 4.01
CA ASP A 207 -8.73 13.31 3.51
C ASP A 207 -7.27 13.71 3.23
N ASP A 208 -6.33 12.77 3.37
CA ASP A 208 -4.91 12.94 3.06
C ASP A 208 -4.38 11.88 2.08
N THR A 209 -5.21 11.55 1.11
CA THR A 209 -4.89 10.64 0.01
C THR A 209 -4.76 11.35 -1.32
N LEU A 210 -4.10 10.69 -2.27
CA LEU A 210 -3.86 11.14 -3.62
C LEU A 210 -4.23 10.01 -4.58
N ALA A 211 -5.16 10.28 -5.48
CA ALA A 211 -5.62 9.29 -6.44
C ALA A 211 -4.74 9.25 -7.70
N ALA A 212 -4.47 8.03 -8.15
CA ALA A 212 -3.85 7.78 -9.45
C ALA A 212 -4.80 8.23 -10.57
N LYS A 213 -4.21 8.63 -11.70
CA LYS A 213 -4.97 8.90 -12.90
C LYS A 213 -5.72 7.63 -13.33
N GLY A 214 -7.02 7.77 -13.60
CA GLY A 214 -7.89 6.65 -13.96
C GLY A 214 -8.28 5.73 -12.80
N TRP A 215 -8.10 6.15 -11.54
CA TRP A 215 -8.41 5.36 -10.35
C TRP A 215 -9.82 4.73 -10.41
N LEU A 216 -10.83 5.46 -10.90
CA LEU A 216 -12.21 5.00 -10.95
C LEU A 216 -12.35 3.77 -11.84
N SER A 217 -11.82 3.82 -13.07
CA SER A 217 -11.87 2.71 -14.02
C SER A 217 -11.15 1.48 -13.48
N PHE A 218 -9.95 1.65 -12.91
CA PHE A 218 -9.22 0.55 -12.28
C PHE A 218 -9.96 -0.05 -11.09
N THR A 219 -10.61 0.79 -10.27
CA THR A 219 -11.39 0.37 -9.10
C THR A 219 -12.61 -0.43 -9.51
N LEU A 220 -13.43 0.09 -10.45
CA LEU A 220 -14.63 -0.60 -10.93
C LEU A 220 -14.28 -1.92 -11.63
N HIS A 221 -13.18 -1.96 -12.40
CA HIS A 221 -12.70 -3.20 -12.99
C HIS A 221 -12.25 -4.23 -11.93
N ALA A 222 -11.55 -3.78 -10.88
CA ALA A 222 -11.17 -4.65 -9.78
C ALA A 222 -12.39 -5.22 -9.04
N LEU A 223 -13.43 -4.41 -8.83
CA LEU A 223 -14.69 -4.85 -8.23
C LEU A 223 -15.41 -5.88 -9.09
N ASP A 224 -15.48 -5.68 -10.41
CA ASP A 224 -16.04 -6.68 -11.35
C ASP A 224 -15.28 -8.01 -11.29
N VAL A 225 -13.94 -7.97 -11.23
CA VAL A 225 -13.11 -9.17 -11.06
C VAL A 225 -13.40 -9.89 -9.75
N ILE A 226 -13.63 -9.16 -8.64
CA ILE A 226 -14.02 -9.76 -7.35
C ILE A 226 -15.40 -10.41 -7.48
N GLN A 227 -16.36 -9.69 -8.04
CA GLN A 227 -17.74 -10.17 -8.19
C GLN A 227 -17.80 -11.46 -9.02
N GLN A 228 -17.04 -11.54 -10.11
CA GLN A 228 -16.93 -12.74 -10.95
C GLN A 228 -16.26 -13.93 -10.25
N ARG A 229 -15.35 -13.67 -9.30
CA ARG A 229 -14.64 -14.71 -8.52
C ARG A 229 -15.40 -15.11 -7.26
N SER A 230 -16.32 -14.28 -6.78
CA SER A 230 -17.05 -14.53 -5.54
C SER A 230 -17.88 -15.81 -5.66
N ILE A 231 -17.65 -16.74 -4.72
CA ILE A 231 -18.39 -18.00 -4.64
C ILE A 231 -19.59 -17.76 -3.72
N ALA A 232 -20.76 -18.28 -4.09
CA ALA A 232 -21.94 -18.22 -3.23
C ALA A 232 -21.63 -18.78 -1.83
N GLY A 233 -21.78 -17.94 -0.80
CA GLY A 233 -21.49 -18.29 0.60
C GLY A 233 -20.11 -17.87 1.12
N GLN A 234 -19.28 -17.18 0.34
CA GLN A 234 -18.10 -16.46 0.84
C GLN A 234 -18.31 -14.95 0.74
N ASP A 235 -18.53 -14.33 1.89
CA ASP A 235 -18.72 -12.88 1.98
C ASP A 235 -17.37 -12.15 1.99
N TRP A 236 -17.32 -11.01 1.32
CA TRP A 236 -16.18 -10.11 1.32
C TRP A 236 -16.66 -8.71 1.69
N VAL A 237 -15.81 -7.99 2.41
CA VAL A 237 -16.21 -6.72 3.05
C VAL A 237 -15.78 -5.50 2.28
N TYR A 238 -14.57 -5.49 1.71
CA TYR A 238 -14.09 -4.34 0.95
C TYR A 238 -12.97 -4.70 -0.03
N LEU A 239 -12.78 -3.79 -0.99
CA LEU A 239 -11.59 -3.65 -1.82
C LEU A 239 -10.73 -2.49 -1.29
N ARG A 240 -9.46 -2.76 -0.98
CA ARG A 240 -8.49 -1.77 -0.52
C ARG A 240 -7.79 -1.11 -1.71
N LEU A 241 -7.73 0.21 -1.70
CA LEU A 241 -7.14 1.03 -2.77
C LEU A 241 -5.69 1.46 -2.49
N LEU A 242 -5.23 1.36 -1.24
CA LEU A 242 -3.86 1.59 -0.79
C LEU A 242 -3.43 0.48 0.15
N TYR A 243 -2.21 -0.03 0.03
CA TYR A 243 -1.60 -0.88 1.05
C TYR A 243 -0.16 -0.46 1.30
N VAL A 244 0.37 -0.74 2.49
CA VAL A 244 1.72 -0.33 2.90
C VAL A 244 2.69 -1.47 2.63
N ASP A 245 3.73 -1.22 1.83
CA ASP A 245 4.72 -2.25 1.47
C ASP A 245 5.52 -2.77 2.68
N ASP A 246 5.70 -1.94 3.70
CA ASP A 246 6.47 -2.24 4.92
C ASP A 246 5.90 -3.43 5.72
N LEU A 247 4.58 -3.66 5.62
CA LEU A 247 3.91 -4.77 6.30
C LEU A 247 4.01 -6.09 5.54
N LEU A 248 4.45 -6.05 4.28
CA LEU A 248 4.54 -7.20 3.41
C LEU A 248 5.95 -7.79 3.40
N GLY A 249 6.61 -7.82 4.56
CA GLY A 249 7.95 -8.38 4.76
C GLY A 249 7.99 -9.88 5.04
N TRP A 250 9.19 -10.40 5.35
CA TRP A 250 9.36 -11.79 5.80
C TRP A 250 8.75 -11.96 7.20
N ASN A 251 7.46 -12.27 7.26
CA ASN A 251 6.68 -12.32 8.50
C ASN A 251 7.08 -13.52 9.37
N SER A 252 7.30 -13.27 10.65
CA SER A 252 7.82 -14.28 11.59
C SER A 252 6.88 -15.47 11.74
N GLU A 253 5.58 -15.25 11.59
CA GLU A 253 4.50 -16.22 11.64
C GLU A 253 4.63 -17.30 10.54
N GLU A 254 5.35 -16.99 9.46
CA GLU A 254 5.55 -17.88 8.32
C GLU A 254 6.93 -18.56 8.30
N TRP A 255 7.75 -18.39 9.35
CA TRP A 255 9.12 -18.95 9.40
C TRP A 255 9.22 -20.45 9.06
N PRO A 256 8.28 -21.34 9.46
CA PRO A 256 8.40 -22.77 9.13
C PRO A 256 8.31 -23.00 7.62
N ARG A 257 7.48 -22.21 6.92
CA ARG A 257 7.36 -22.27 5.47
C ARG A 257 8.66 -21.83 4.82
N TYR A 258 9.20 -20.69 5.25
CA TYR A 258 10.48 -20.17 4.71
C TYR A 258 11.62 -21.16 4.89
N LEU A 259 11.71 -21.80 6.06
CA LEU A 259 12.70 -22.84 6.33
C LEU A 259 12.50 -24.07 5.46
N ALA A 260 11.26 -24.54 5.30
CA ALA A 260 10.95 -25.69 4.46
C ALA A 260 11.33 -25.44 2.99
N LEU A 261 10.93 -24.29 2.42
CA LEU A 261 11.31 -23.92 1.05
C LEU A 261 12.82 -23.79 0.89
N SER A 262 13.50 -23.13 1.84
CA SER A 262 14.96 -22.99 1.83
C SER A 262 15.67 -24.35 1.87
N SER A 263 15.15 -25.29 2.67
CA SER A 263 15.67 -26.65 2.77
C SER A 263 15.48 -27.44 1.48
N VAL A 264 14.30 -27.33 0.84
CA VAL A 264 14.03 -27.97 -0.45
C VAL A 264 14.97 -27.44 -1.53
N VAL A 265 15.13 -26.12 -1.63
CA VAL A 265 16.06 -25.49 -2.58
C VAL A 265 17.49 -25.94 -2.30
N TRP A 266 17.90 -26.00 -1.04
CA TRP A 266 19.23 -26.44 -0.64
C TRP A 266 19.52 -27.90 -1.03
N VAL A 267 18.60 -28.83 -0.74
CA VAL A 267 18.72 -30.24 -1.13
C VAL A 267 18.76 -30.39 -2.64
N ALA A 268 17.85 -29.71 -3.36
CA ALA A 268 17.76 -29.79 -4.81
C ALA A 268 19.04 -29.30 -5.50
N LEU A 269 19.55 -28.12 -5.12
CA LEU A 269 20.78 -27.56 -5.68
C LEU A 269 22.01 -28.41 -5.32
N THR A 270 22.09 -28.92 -4.09
CA THR A 270 23.16 -29.86 -3.70
C THR A 270 23.11 -31.14 -4.54
N GLY A 271 21.91 -31.70 -4.76
CA GLY A 271 21.70 -32.86 -5.63
C GLY A 271 22.17 -32.60 -7.06
N VAL A 272 21.82 -31.45 -7.64
CA VAL A 272 22.27 -31.03 -8.98
C VAL A 272 23.81 -30.94 -9.05
N VAL A 273 24.46 -30.33 -8.05
CA VAL A 273 25.93 -30.24 -7.99
C VAL A 273 26.57 -31.64 -7.93
N VAL A 274 26.02 -32.56 -7.14
CA VAL A 274 26.48 -33.96 -7.07
C VAL A 274 26.31 -34.69 -8.40
N LEU A 275 25.17 -34.51 -9.07
CA LEU A 275 24.90 -35.13 -10.38
C LEU A 275 25.83 -34.58 -11.47
N ILE A 276 26.02 -33.26 -11.54
CA ILE A 276 26.93 -32.60 -12.48
C ILE A 276 28.36 -33.09 -12.26
N LYS A 277 28.82 -33.17 -11.01
CA LYS A 277 30.13 -33.73 -10.68
C LYS A 277 30.26 -35.16 -11.17
N ARG A 278 29.29 -36.03 -10.87
CA ARG A 278 29.30 -37.45 -11.26
C ARG A 278 29.34 -37.64 -12.78
N ARG A 279 28.65 -36.79 -13.53
CA ARG A 279 28.50 -36.93 -14.98
C ARG A 279 29.62 -36.27 -15.78
N PHE A 280 30.05 -35.07 -15.40
CA PHE A 280 30.93 -34.23 -16.23
C PHE A 280 32.27 -33.87 -15.59
N PHE A 281 32.35 -33.80 -14.25
CA PHE A 281 33.53 -33.28 -13.55
C PHE A 281 34.05 -34.28 -12.49
N LYS A 282 34.30 -35.52 -12.90
CA LYS A 282 34.69 -36.62 -12.00
C LYS A 282 35.97 -36.32 -11.20
N SER A 283 36.89 -35.56 -11.78
CA SER A 283 38.18 -35.20 -11.18
C SER A 283 38.10 -34.05 -10.15
N THR A 284 36.94 -33.40 -9.98
CA THR A 284 36.77 -32.30 -9.02
C THR A 284 36.74 -32.82 -7.59
N PRO A 285 37.48 -32.20 -6.64
CA PRO A 285 37.57 -32.69 -5.27
C PRO A 285 36.20 -32.65 -4.56
N ALA A 286 35.96 -33.59 -3.63
CA ALA A 286 34.73 -33.62 -2.84
C ALA A 286 34.54 -32.35 -1.99
N SER A 287 35.62 -31.70 -1.58
CA SER A 287 35.58 -30.42 -0.88
C SER A 287 34.85 -29.32 -1.68
N ALA A 288 34.88 -29.34 -3.02
CA ALA A 288 34.12 -28.39 -3.82
C ALA A 288 32.60 -28.58 -3.66
N VAL A 289 32.11 -29.82 -3.51
CA VAL A 289 30.69 -30.10 -3.25
C VAL A 289 30.30 -29.62 -1.86
N TRP A 290 31.14 -29.90 -0.85
CA TRP A 290 30.91 -29.44 0.52
C TRP A 290 30.92 -27.91 0.64
N ILE A 291 31.87 -27.23 0.00
CA ILE A 291 31.93 -25.76 -0.02
C ILE A 291 30.68 -25.18 -0.70
N THR A 292 30.30 -25.68 -1.87
CA THR A 292 29.09 -25.18 -2.55
C THR A 292 27.82 -25.42 -1.73
N SER A 293 27.70 -26.62 -1.14
CA SER A 293 26.52 -27.01 -0.35
C SER A 293 26.44 -26.27 0.98
N LEU A 294 27.53 -26.15 1.73
CA LEU A 294 27.51 -25.61 3.10
C LEU A 294 27.84 -24.13 3.19
N LEU A 295 28.39 -23.51 2.14
CA LEU A 295 28.73 -22.09 2.13
C LEU A 295 27.97 -21.34 1.05
N PHE A 296 28.10 -21.73 -0.22
CA PHE A 296 27.59 -20.89 -1.31
C PHE A 296 26.07 -20.89 -1.39
N ILE A 297 25.43 -22.06 -1.34
CA ILE A 297 23.97 -22.16 -1.40
C ILE A 297 23.34 -21.43 -0.19
N PRO A 298 23.77 -21.67 1.07
CA PRO A 298 23.28 -20.90 2.21
C PRO A 298 23.53 -19.39 2.09
N ALA A 299 24.67 -18.95 1.54
CA ALA A 299 24.94 -17.54 1.33
C ALA A 299 24.00 -16.89 0.30
N PHE A 300 23.64 -17.60 -0.77
CA PHE A 300 22.65 -17.12 -1.75
C PHE A 300 21.23 -17.13 -1.18
N ILE A 301 20.86 -18.14 -0.39
CA ILE A 301 19.60 -18.14 0.35
C ILE A 301 19.56 -16.94 1.31
N GLY A 302 20.63 -16.69 2.06
CA GLY A 302 20.73 -15.52 2.93
C GLY A 302 20.58 -14.21 2.15
N LEU A 303 21.26 -14.09 1.01
CA LEU A 303 21.13 -12.92 0.14
C LEU A 303 19.69 -12.74 -0.39
N HIS A 304 18.97 -13.83 -0.67
CA HIS A 304 17.57 -13.78 -1.07
C HIS A 304 16.69 -13.10 -0.01
N PHE A 305 16.83 -13.49 1.26
CA PHE A 305 16.10 -12.85 2.35
C PHE A 305 16.53 -11.40 2.58
N ILE A 306 17.85 -11.14 2.57
CA ILE A 306 18.44 -9.81 2.77
C ILE A 306 17.99 -8.82 1.69
N ALA A 307 17.79 -9.26 0.45
CA ALA A 307 17.34 -8.40 -0.64
C ALA A 307 15.88 -7.92 -0.49
N GLY A 308 15.09 -8.53 0.40
CA GLY A 308 13.73 -8.12 0.71
C GLY A 308 12.65 -8.95 0.00
N ARG A 309 11.50 -9.08 0.68
CA ARG A 309 10.35 -9.87 0.20
C ARG A 309 9.73 -9.24 -1.03
N GLN A 310 9.58 -7.91 -1.08
CA GLN A 310 8.92 -7.27 -2.23
C GLN A 310 9.79 -7.30 -3.49
N THR A 311 11.11 -7.23 -3.36
CA THR A 311 12.06 -7.40 -4.47
C THR A 311 11.98 -8.83 -5.01
N MET A 312 11.99 -9.81 -4.12
CA MET A 312 12.07 -11.21 -4.51
C MET A 312 10.74 -11.76 -4.98
N TRP A 313 9.69 -11.54 -4.20
CA TRP A 313 8.34 -12.07 -4.37
C TRP A 313 7.33 -10.90 -4.42
N PRO A 314 7.39 -10.05 -5.46
CA PRO A 314 6.45 -8.96 -5.61
C PRO A 314 5.03 -9.51 -5.82
N ILE A 315 4.03 -8.84 -5.24
CA ILE A 315 2.64 -9.08 -5.60
C ILE A 315 2.45 -8.69 -7.08
N HIS A 316 1.92 -9.59 -7.90
CA HIS A 316 1.69 -9.31 -9.31
C HIS A 316 0.53 -8.31 -9.50
N PRO A 317 0.47 -7.53 -10.60
CA PRO A 317 -0.67 -6.67 -10.87
C PRO A 317 -1.99 -7.44 -10.93
N GLY A 318 -3.08 -6.82 -10.47
CA GLY A 318 -4.42 -7.38 -10.42
C GLY A 318 -5.02 -7.34 -9.01
N VAL A 319 -6.08 -8.14 -8.82
CA VAL A 319 -6.79 -8.25 -7.54
C VAL A 319 -6.32 -9.46 -6.76
N HIS A 320 -5.97 -9.22 -5.49
CA HIS A 320 -5.48 -10.24 -4.55
C HIS A 320 -6.26 -10.20 -3.24
N GLU A 321 -6.42 -11.35 -2.60
CA GLU A 321 -6.88 -11.43 -1.22
C GLU A 321 -5.77 -10.92 -0.28
N MET A 322 -6.13 -10.08 0.69
CA MET A 322 -5.23 -9.49 1.67
C MET A 322 -5.88 -9.49 3.06
N ASN A 323 -6.25 -10.67 3.54
CA ASN A 323 -6.81 -10.90 4.88
C ASN A 323 -5.77 -10.72 6.00
N LYS A 324 -4.47 -10.69 5.68
CA LYS A 324 -3.37 -10.52 6.66
C LYS A 324 -2.35 -9.54 6.15
N TYR A 325 -1.64 -8.93 7.10
CA TYR A 325 -0.56 -7.97 6.82
C TYR A 325 -1.02 -6.78 5.96
N GLY A 326 -2.33 -6.58 5.94
CA GLY A 326 -2.96 -5.42 5.41
C GLY A 326 -2.98 -4.32 6.44
N CYS A 327 -2.77 -3.09 6.01
CA CYS A 327 -3.14 -1.96 6.83
C CYS A 327 -3.83 -0.88 6.03
N CYS A 328 -4.64 -0.21 6.83
CA CYS A 328 -4.96 1.18 6.84
C CYS A 328 -6.19 1.54 6.00
N SER A 329 -6.94 2.52 6.49
CA SER A 329 -8.27 2.90 6.02
C SER A 329 -8.25 4.01 4.97
N GLN A 330 -7.10 4.30 4.34
CA GLN A 330 -6.98 5.42 3.39
C GLN A 330 -7.97 5.35 2.23
N GLY A 331 -8.29 4.15 1.77
CA GLY A 331 -9.31 3.95 0.74
C GLY A 331 -9.83 2.53 0.77
N LEU A 332 -11.09 2.40 1.17
CA LEU A 332 -11.80 1.12 1.24
C LEU A 332 -13.11 1.25 0.48
N VAL A 333 -13.37 0.33 -0.45
CA VAL A 333 -14.61 0.29 -1.22
C VAL A 333 -15.44 -0.91 -0.80
N PHE A 334 -16.60 -0.64 -0.21
CA PHE A 334 -17.54 -1.62 0.30
C PHE A 334 -18.65 -1.84 -0.75
N PRO A 335 -18.99 -3.09 -1.07
CA PRO A 335 -20.20 -3.36 -1.85
C PRO A 335 -21.43 -2.99 -1.02
N ARG A 336 -22.45 -2.41 -1.64
CA ARG A 336 -23.68 -1.97 -0.95
C ARG A 336 -24.28 -3.08 -0.07
N SER A 337 -24.23 -4.33 -0.52
CA SER A 337 -24.84 -5.47 0.17
C SER A 337 -24.28 -5.73 1.57
N ILE A 338 -23.00 -5.45 1.83
CA ILE A 338 -22.36 -5.72 3.12
C ILE A 338 -22.51 -4.56 4.11
N VAL A 339 -22.78 -3.34 3.62
CA VAL A 339 -22.77 -2.12 4.46
C VAL A 339 -23.72 -2.20 5.66
N PRO A 340 -24.99 -2.64 5.54
CA PRO A 340 -25.87 -2.75 6.71
C PRO A 340 -25.32 -3.70 7.78
N GLN A 341 -24.87 -4.88 7.36
CA GLN A 341 -24.31 -5.89 8.27
C GLN A 341 -22.99 -5.39 8.89
N PHE A 342 -22.15 -4.71 8.13
CA PHE A 342 -20.93 -4.09 8.66
C PHE A 342 -21.27 -3.07 9.74
N LEU A 343 -22.22 -2.16 9.49
CA LEU A 343 -22.65 -1.13 10.44
C LEU A 343 -23.23 -1.72 11.73
N GLU A 344 -24.00 -2.81 11.65
CA GLU A 344 -24.53 -3.52 12.84
C GLU A 344 -23.43 -4.06 13.77
N HIS A 345 -22.24 -4.34 13.25
CA HIS A 345 -21.10 -4.85 14.01
C HIS A 345 -20.17 -3.74 14.54
N THR A 346 -20.43 -2.48 14.20
CA THR A 346 -19.65 -1.35 14.70
C THR A 346 -19.99 -1.04 16.15
N ASP A 347 -18.96 -0.71 16.94
CA ASP A 347 -19.10 -0.39 18.36
C ASP A 347 -18.34 0.89 18.70
N LEU A 348 -19.11 1.94 18.99
CA LEU A 348 -18.64 3.27 19.37
C LEU A 348 -17.98 3.32 20.76
N THR A 349 -18.14 2.28 21.58
CA THR A 349 -17.62 2.22 22.94
C THR A 349 -16.21 1.62 23.03
N THR A 350 -15.64 1.21 21.89
CA THR A 350 -14.30 0.60 21.85
C THR A 350 -13.19 1.63 21.86
N ASP A 351 -12.04 1.28 22.45
CA ASP A 351 -10.82 2.12 22.43
C ASP A 351 -10.09 2.11 21.06
N TRP A 352 -10.77 1.73 19.98
CA TRP A 352 -10.15 1.39 18.69
C TRP A 352 -10.03 2.61 17.76
N LEU A 353 -9.20 2.45 16.73
CA LEU A 353 -9.16 3.32 15.56
C LEU A 353 -9.99 2.65 14.45
N VAL A 354 -10.46 3.45 13.48
CA VAL A 354 -11.31 2.96 12.37
C VAL A 354 -10.68 1.78 11.63
N ASP A 355 -9.39 1.86 11.30
CA ASP A 355 -8.64 0.78 10.67
C ASP A 355 -8.68 -0.52 11.49
N MET A 356 -8.44 -0.45 12.80
CA MET A 356 -8.52 -1.61 13.69
C MET A 356 -9.94 -2.15 13.82
N MET A 357 -10.95 -1.29 13.88
CA MET A 357 -12.35 -1.71 13.96
C MET A 357 -12.74 -2.50 12.71
N VAL A 358 -12.44 -1.95 11.52
CA VAL A 358 -12.74 -2.58 10.23
C VAL A 358 -12.10 -3.96 10.15
N GLU A 359 -10.80 -4.10 10.46
CA GLU A 359 -10.12 -5.40 10.42
C GLU A 359 -10.68 -6.39 11.45
N LYS A 360 -11.00 -5.95 12.68
CA LYS A 360 -11.54 -6.84 13.71
C LYS A 360 -12.92 -7.36 13.38
N ILE A 361 -13.79 -6.53 12.82
CA ILE A 361 -15.11 -6.95 12.34
C ILE A 361 -14.91 -8.00 11.24
N ALA A 362 -14.05 -7.71 10.27
CA ALA A 362 -13.79 -8.63 9.16
C ALA A 362 -13.16 -9.96 9.60
N ASP A 363 -12.26 -9.96 10.60
CA ASP A 363 -11.69 -11.18 11.16
C ASP A 363 -12.72 -11.98 11.96
N LYS A 364 -13.58 -11.32 12.74
CA LYS A 364 -14.61 -11.97 13.55
C LYS A 364 -15.68 -12.64 12.68
N GLU A 365 -16.11 -11.95 11.63
CA GLU A 365 -17.15 -12.44 10.71
C GLU A 365 -16.57 -13.27 9.55
N GLU A 366 -15.26 -13.54 9.57
CA GLU A 366 -14.53 -14.29 8.53
C GLU A 366 -14.70 -13.73 7.12
N TRP A 367 -14.87 -12.40 6.99
CA TRP A 367 -15.02 -11.73 5.71
C TRP A 367 -13.70 -11.54 4.99
N ASN A 368 -13.72 -11.87 3.70
CA ASN A 368 -12.59 -11.66 2.81
C ASN A 368 -12.36 -10.19 2.51
N ARG A 369 -11.09 -9.83 2.39
CA ARG A 369 -10.62 -8.49 2.07
C ARG A 369 -9.75 -8.56 0.84
N TYR A 370 -10.02 -7.71 -0.12
CA TYR A 370 -9.27 -7.67 -1.37
C TYR A 370 -8.43 -6.40 -1.46
N VAL A 371 -7.44 -6.42 -2.33
CA VAL A 371 -6.60 -5.26 -2.66
C VAL A 371 -6.37 -5.21 -4.18
N VAL A 372 -6.27 -4.00 -4.72
CA VAL A 372 -5.85 -3.76 -6.11
C VAL A 372 -4.35 -3.45 -6.16
N VAL A 373 -3.66 -4.07 -7.12
CA VAL A 373 -2.21 -3.90 -7.35
C VAL A 373 -1.97 -3.48 -8.81
N PRO A 374 -1.18 -2.42 -9.09
CA PRO A 374 -0.66 -1.44 -8.13
C PRO A 374 -1.77 -0.68 -7.39
N PRO A 375 -1.47 -0.06 -6.23
CA PRO A 375 -2.48 0.72 -5.51
C PRO A 375 -2.92 1.93 -6.33
N VAL A 376 -4.20 2.28 -6.24
CA VAL A 376 -4.77 3.42 -6.97
C VAL A 376 -4.90 4.67 -6.12
N LEU A 377 -4.62 4.57 -4.82
CA LEU A 377 -4.45 5.70 -3.91
C LEU A 377 -3.05 5.66 -3.28
N GLN A 378 -2.56 6.83 -2.90
CA GLN A 378 -1.34 7.05 -2.14
C GLN A 378 -1.61 7.97 -0.97
N HIS A 379 -0.96 7.74 0.17
CA HIS A 379 -1.04 8.66 1.30
C HIS A 379 -0.05 9.81 1.11
N ILE A 380 -0.49 11.04 1.41
CA ILE A 380 0.30 12.27 1.28
C ILE A 380 0.38 13.06 2.60
N GLY A 381 -0.26 12.56 3.67
CA GLY A 381 -0.32 13.24 4.96
C GLY A 381 1.00 13.18 5.73
N ALA A 382 1.71 14.30 5.88
CA ALA A 382 2.92 14.36 6.71
C ALA A 382 2.62 14.48 8.22
N THR A 383 1.37 14.78 8.59
CA THR A 383 0.88 14.94 9.98
C THR A 383 -0.47 14.25 10.12
N SER A 384 -0.65 13.46 11.18
CA SER A 384 -1.86 12.67 11.40
C SER A 384 -3.01 13.50 11.99
N SER A 385 -4.24 13.28 11.52
CA SER A 385 -5.47 13.78 12.16
C SER A 385 -5.82 13.01 13.45
N LYS A 386 -5.21 11.84 13.70
CA LYS A 386 -5.47 10.96 14.86
C LYS A 386 -4.81 11.44 16.18
N GLY A 387 -4.13 12.59 16.20
CA GLY A 387 -3.56 13.20 17.41
C GLY A 387 -2.04 13.09 17.58
N TYR A 388 -1.53 13.54 18.74
CA TYR A 388 -0.09 13.57 19.04
C TYR A 388 0.53 12.16 19.08
N GLY A 389 1.67 11.97 18.39
CA GLY A 389 2.45 10.72 18.40
C GLY A 389 2.32 9.88 17.12
N PHE A 390 1.32 10.14 16.28
CA PHE A 390 1.10 9.38 15.03
C PHE A 390 1.81 9.97 13.80
N ASP A 391 2.44 11.14 13.92
CA ASP A 391 3.11 11.82 12.79
C ASP A 391 4.28 11.03 12.20
N LYS A 392 4.97 10.21 13.02
CA LYS A 392 6.04 9.33 12.51
C LYS A 392 5.47 8.20 11.66
N SER A 393 4.37 7.60 12.09
CA SER A 393 3.69 6.53 11.36
C SER A 393 3.00 7.04 10.09
N ALA A 394 2.41 8.24 10.13
CA ALA A 394 1.80 8.85 8.95
C ALA A 394 2.79 8.97 7.78
N LYS A 395 4.04 9.33 8.06
CA LYS A 395 5.10 9.47 7.03
C LYS A 395 5.56 8.14 6.43
N THR A 396 5.24 7.02 7.06
CA THR A 396 5.65 5.69 6.59
C THR A 396 4.51 4.92 5.93
N ILE A 397 3.28 5.45 5.96
CA ILE A 397 2.17 4.94 5.15
C ILE A 397 2.49 5.32 3.70
N TRP A 398 3.14 4.41 2.98
CA TRP A 398 3.61 4.67 1.64
C TRP A 398 3.63 3.39 0.83
N ASN A 399 3.25 3.49 -0.44
CA ASN A 399 3.43 2.40 -1.39
C ASN A 399 4.41 2.80 -2.49
N PHE A 400 5.53 2.09 -2.58
CA PHE A 400 6.59 2.45 -3.51
C PHE A 400 6.22 2.15 -4.97
N ARG A 401 5.26 1.24 -5.21
CA ARG A 401 4.76 0.93 -6.55
C ARG A 401 3.85 2.02 -7.10
N TYR A 402 3.23 2.84 -6.25
CA TYR A 402 2.51 4.03 -6.70
C TYR A 402 3.44 5.01 -7.43
N GLU A 403 4.71 5.07 -7.04
CA GLU A 403 5.71 5.91 -7.70
C GLU A 403 6.20 5.38 -9.06
N GLU A 404 5.74 4.20 -9.47
CA GLU A 404 6.09 3.55 -10.74
C GLU A 404 5.06 3.76 -11.85
N TYR A 405 3.93 4.43 -11.56
CA TYR A 405 2.98 4.81 -12.61
C TYR A 405 3.65 5.70 -13.67
N PRO A 406 3.26 5.56 -14.96
CA PRO A 406 3.74 6.45 -16.01
C PRO A 406 3.10 7.84 -15.89
N TYR A 407 3.89 8.90 -16.13
CA TYR A 407 3.44 10.30 -16.15
C TYR A 407 4.19 11.13 -17.20
#